data_AF-A0A060CG99-F1
#
_entry.id   AF-A0A060CG99-F1
#
_cell.length_a   1.000
_cell.length_b   1.000
_cell.length_c   1.000
_cell.angle_alpha   90.00
_cell.angle_beta   90.00
_cell.angle_gamma   90.00
#
_symmetry.space_group_name_H-M   'P 1'
#
loop_
_entity.id
_entity.type
_entity.pdbx_description
1 polymer ?
#
loop_
_entity_poly.entity_id
_entity_poly.type
_entity_poly.pdbx_seq_one_letter_code
_entity_poly.pdbx_strand_id
1 'polypeptide(L)'
;MSKEPWNYELTIQQAMIKFLQLRAKLLPYLESANLVTHQQGIPLIQPLYYQEPEQELAYHFKMNYFWFRNVDCTNYPARQSDNGARD
;
A
#
# COMPACT_ATOMS: atom_id res chain seq x y z
N MET A 1 -26.70 2.03 -5.20
CA MET A 1 -25.80 1.58 -6.29
C MET A 1 -24.88 0.53 -5.71
N SER A 2 -24.93 -0.72 -6.19
CA SER A 2 -24.11 -1.81 -5.63
C SER A 2 -22.66 -1.70 -6.15
N LYS A 3 -21.68 -1.97 -5.29
CA LYS A 3 -20.22 -1.89 -5.60
C LYS A 3 -19.67 -3.18 -6.19
N GLU A 4 -20.53 -4.06 -6.65
CA GLU A 4 -20.13 -5.37 -7.16
C GLU A 4 -19.53 -5.27 -8.57
N PRO A 5 -18.56 -6.13 -8.92
CA PRO A 5 -17.77 -5.99 -10.14
C PRO A 5 -18.58 -5.99 -11.45
N TRP A 6 -19.69 -6.73 -11.51
CA TRP A 6 -20.55 -6.81 -12.70
C TRP A 6 -21.42 -5.56 -12.94
N ASN A 7 -21.41 -4.59 -12.01
CA ASN A 7 -22.06 -3.30 -12.22
C ASN A 7 -21.16 -2.30 -12.97
N TYR A 8 -19.94 -2.70 -13.33
CA TYR A 8 -18.96 -1.85 -14.01
C TYR A 8 -18.70 -2.36 -15.43
N GLU A 9 -18.19 -1.47 -16.28
CA GLU A 9 -17.67 -1.81 -17.61
C GLU A 9 -16.66 -2.96 -17.57
N LEU A 10 -16.61 -3.76 -18.63
CA LEU A 10 -15.88 -5.03 -18.68
C LEU A 10 -14.39 -4.88 -18.29
N THR A 11 -13.73 -3.80 -18.72
CA THR A 11 -12.33 -3.51 -18.38
C THR A 11 -12.13 -3.27 -16.88
N ILE A 12 -13.04 -2.53 -16.24
CA ILE A 12 -13.00 -2.25 -14.80
C ILE A 12 -13.34 -3.52 -14.03
N GLN A 13 -14.37 -4.26 -14.47
CA GLN A 13 -14.76 -5.54 -13.88
C GLN A 13 -13.58 -6.52 -13.86
N GLN A 14 -12.87 -6.69 -14.97
CA GLN A 14 -11.73 -7.59 -15.07
C GLN A 14 -10.58 -7.18 -14.13
N ALA A 15 -10.28 -5.88 -14.06
CA ALA A 15 -9.29 -5.36 -13.12
C ALA A 15 -9.70 -5.64 -11.67
N MET A 16 -10.95 -5.37 -11.29
CA MET A 16 -11.48 -5.64 -9.95
C MET A 16 -11.38 -7.13 -9.61
N ILE A 17 -11.82 -8.02 -10.50
CA ILE A 17 -11.74 -9.48 -10.30
C ILE A 17 -10.28 -9.91 -10.08
N LYS A 18 -9.34 -9.40 -10.87
CA LYS A 18 -7.91 -9.71 -10.72
C LYS A 18 -7.39 -9.34 -9.33
N PHE A 19 -7.72 -8.16 -8.82
CA PHE A 19 -7.29 -7.73 -7.48
C PHE A 19 -7.99 -8.49 -6.35
N LEU A 20 -9.27 -8.86 -6.53
CA LEU A 20 -9.98 -9.70 -5.57
C LEU A 20 -9.35 -11.11 -5.48
N GLN A 21 -8.98 -11.70 -6.62
CA GLN A 21 -8.26 -12.97 -6.67
C GLN A 21 -6.85 -12.85 -6.05
N LEU A 22 -6.15 -11.74 -6.32
CA LEU A 22 -4.85 -11.48 -5.70
C LEU A 22 -4.97 -11.40 -4.17
N ARG A 23 -5.99 -10.70 -3.66
CA ARG A 23 -6.26 -10.64 -2.21
C ARG A 23 -6.48 -12.03 -1.60
N ALA A 24 -7.25 -12.89 -2.28
CA ALA A 24 -7.48 -14.25 -1.81
C ALA A 24 -6.16 -15.08 -1.75
N LYS A 25 -5.28 -14.92 -2.75
CA LYS A 25 -3.96 -15.57 -2.74
C LYS A 25 -3.04 -15.07 -1.62
N LEU A 26 -3.20 -13.81 -1.22
CA LEU A 26 -2.41 -13.20 -0.14
C LEU A 26 -2.95 -13.50 1.27
N LEU A 27 -4.04 -14.25 1.39
CA LEU A 27 -4.67 -14.54 2.68
C LEU A 27 -3.71 -15.22 3.69
N PRO A 28 -2.89 -16.24 3.33
CA PRO A 28 -1.98 -16.86 4.29
C PRO A 28 -0.96 -15.87 4.89
N TYR A 29 -0.50 -14.93 4.06
CA TYR A 29 0.40 -13.86 4.48
C TYR A 29 -0.30 -12.87 5.40
N LEU A 30 -1.55 -12.49 5.07
CA LEU A 30 -2.36 -11.60 5.89
C LEU A 30 -2.66 -12.21 7.28
N GLU A 31 -2.95 -13.51 7.36
CA GLU A 31 -3.18 -14.20 8.62
C GLU A 31 -1.93 -14.22 9.51
N SER A 32 -0.76 -14.45 8.89
CA SER A 32 0.53 -14.38 9.59
C SER A 32 0.78 -12.97 10.15
N ALA A 33 0.44 -11.95 9.37
CA ALA A 33 0.53 -10.56 9.78
C ALA A 33 -0.44 -10.20 10.91
N ASN A 34 -1.69 -10.66 10.82
CA ASN A 34 -2.71 -10.47 11.86
C ASN A 34 -2.26 -11.08 13.20
N LEU A 35 -1.64 -12.26 13.17
CA LEU A 35 -1.12 -12.90 14.37
C LEU A 35 -0.05 -12.03 15.05
N VAL A 36 0.88 -11.49 14.27
CA VAL A 36 1.92 -10.57 14.77
C VAL A 36 1.30 -9.30 15.34
N THR A 37 0.29 -8.73 14.66
CA THR A 37 -0.44 -7.56 15.16
C THR A 37 -1.13 -7.84 16.49
N HIS A 38 -1.76 -9.00 16.64
CA HIS A 38 -2.41 -9.39 17.89
C HIS A 38 -1.40 -9.60 19.03
N GLN A 39 -0.27 -10.26 18.76
CA GLN A 39 0.73 -10.62 19.77
C GLN A 39 1.65 -9.46 20.17
N GLN A 40 2.06 -8.63 19.21
CA GLN A 40 3.10 -7.62 19.38
C GLN A 40 2.56 -6.18 19.29
N GLY A 41 1.28 -6.00 18.93
CA GLY A 41 0.68 -4.67 18.75
C GLY A 41 1.19 -3.92 17.52
N ILE A 42 1.93 -4.58 16.63
CA ILE A 42 2.49 -3.95 15.43
C ILE A 42 1.39 -3.88 14.34
N PRO A 43 1.00 -2.68 13.87
CA PRO A 43 -0.07 -2.57 12.87
C PRO A 43 0.36 -3.10 11.50
N LEU A 44 -0.58 -3.67 10.73
CA LEU A 44 -0.32 -4.21 9.38
C LEU A 44 0.14 -3.14 8.38
N ILE A 45 -0.40 -1.93 8.52
CA ILE A 45 -0.07 -0.77 7.68
C ILE A 45 0.63 0.23 8.59
N GLN A 46 1.87 0.56 8.24
CA GLN A 46 2.71 1.48 9.00
C GLN A 46 3.05 2.69 8.12
N PRO A 47 3.00 3.91 8.65
CA PRO A 47 3.59 5.04 7.95
C PRO A 47 5.11 4.89 7.91
N LEU A 48 5.76 5.53 6.95
CA LEU A 48 7.20 5.36 6.71
C LEU A 48 8.06 5.63 7.96
N TYR A 49 7.71 6.64 8.74
CA TYR A 49 8.47 7.06 9.92
C TYR A 49 8.50 6.03 11.05
N TYR A 50 7.67 4.97 11.02
CA TYR A 50 7.76 3.87 11.99
C TYR A 50 8.99 3.00 11.76
N GLN A 51 9.49 2.91 10.52
CA GLN A 51 10.68 2.14 10.18
C GLN A 51 11.91 3.02 9.97
N GLU A 52 11.70 4.25 9.49
CA GLU A 52 12.77 5.20 9.18
C GLU A 52 12.59 6.52 9.96
N PRO A 53 12.68 6.51 11.30
CA PRO A 53 12.42 7.69 12.12
C PRO A 53 13.48 8.79 11.94
N GLU A 54 14.69 8.45 11.47
CA GLU A 54 15.79 9.38 11.23
C GLU A 54 15.59 10.23 9.97
N GLN A 55 14.72 9.80 9.06
CA GLN A 55 14.44 10.53 7.83
C GLN A 55 13.28 11.50 8.05
N GLU A 56 13.57 12.80 8.09
CA GLU A 56 12.54 13.84 8.22
C GLU A 56 11.49 13.77 7.10
N LEU A 57 11.92 13.39 5.88
CA LEU A 57 11.03 13.19 4.74
C LEU A 57 9.93 12.14 5.00
N ALA A 58 10.18 11.14 5.85
CA ALA A 58 9.22 10.09 6.18
C ALA A 58 7.96 10.64 6.88
N TYR A 59 8.05 11.80 7.55
CA TYR A 59 6.91 12.48 8.16
C TYR A 59 6.07 13.28 7.16
N HIS A 60 6.67 13.65 6.02
CA HIS A 60 5.99 14.44 4.99
C HIS A 60 5.22 13.57 3.98
N PHE A 61 5.60 12.30 3.82
CA PHE A 61 4.96 11.38 2.88
C PHE A 61 3.67 10.74 3.44
N LYS A 62 2.58 11.50 3.41
CA LYS A 62 1.26 11.07 3.91
C LYS A 62 0.57 9.97 3.09
N MET A 63 1.03 9.68 1.88
CA MET A 63 0.40 8.69 0.99
C MET A 63 1.14 7.36 0.98
N ASN A 64 2.30 7.29 1.64
CA ASN A 64 3.24 6.18 1.52
C ASN A 64 3.23 5.38 2.81
N TYR A 65 3.15 4.06 2.67
CA TYR A 65 2.99 3.15 3.78
C TYR A 65 3.70 1.83 3.51
N PHE A 66 4.25 1.26 4.58
CA PHE A 66 4.70 -0.12 4.58
C PHE A 66 3.53 -1.04 4.86
N TRP A 67 3.38 -2.06 4.02
CA TRP A 67 2.53 -3.19 4.29
C TRP A 67 3.38 -4.36 4.77
N PHE A 68 3.03 -4.84 5.97
CA PHE A 68 3.66 -5.94 6.70
C PHE A 68 5.17 -6.07 6.44
N ARG A 69 5.94 -5.26 7.19
CA ARG A 69 7.39 -5.29 7.38
C ARG A 69 8.30 -5.17 6.14
N ASN A 70 7.86 -5.44 4.91
CA ASN A 70 8.79 -5.64 3.79
C ASN A 70 8.32 -5.12 2.43
N VAL A 71 7.06 -4.72 2.26
CA VAL A 71 6.56 -4.23 0.97
C VAL A 71 6.14 -2.78 1.11
N ASP A 72 6.91 -1.89 0.48
CA ASP A 72 6.43 -0.52 0.26
C ASP A 72 5.24 -0.59 -0.70
N CYS A 73 4.12 -0.02 -0.28
CA CYS A 73 2.88 0.00 -1.07
C CYS A 73 2.89 1.10 -2.13
N THR A 74 3.94 1.91 -2.17
CA THR A 74 4.01 3.01 -3.11
C THR A 74 4.25 2.49 -4.52
N ASN A 75 3.22 2.64 -5.35
CA ASN A 75 3.32 2.42 -6.79
C ASN A 75 3.19 3.76 -7.54
N TYR A 76 3.73 4.82 -6.93
CA TYR A 76 3.82 6.13 -7.55
C TYR A 76 5.28 6.40 -7.92
N PRO A 77 5.59 6.81 -9.16
CA PRO A 77 6.88 7.39 -9.42
C PRO A 77 7.00 8.61 -8.51
N ALA A 78 7.96 8.57 -7.58
CA ALA A 78 8.37 9.75 -6.85
C ALA A 78 8.55 10.85 -7.90
N ARG A 79 7.73 11.90 -7.82
CA ARG A 79 7.85 13.06 -8.69
C ARG A 79 9.25 13.61 -8.44
N GLN A 80 10.21 13.25 -9.28
CA GLN A 80 11.52 13.88 -9.31
C GLN A 80 11.23 15.36 -9.52
N SER A 81 11.51 16.18 -8.51
CA SER A 81 11.54 17.61 -8.70
C SER A 81 12.58 17.89 -9.77
N ASP A 82 12.13 18.30 -10.95
CA ASP A 82 12.97 18.92 -11.96
C ASP A 82 13.61 20.18 -11.35
N ASN A 83 14.74 20.00 -10.68
CA ASN A 83 15.64 21.07 -10.27
C ASN A 83 16.76 21.13 -11.32
N GLY A 84 16.61 22.02 -12.30
CA GLY A 84 17.68 22.26 -13.26
C GLY A 84 17.28 23.12 -14.45
N ALA A 85 17.15 24.43 -14.24
CA ALA A 85 17.72 25.47 -15.11
C ALA A 85 17.11 26.82 -14.73
N ARG A 86 17.87 27.58 -13.93
CA ARG A 86 17.88 29.04 -14.08
C ARG A 86 18.53 29.30 -15.43
N ASP A 87 17.80 29.93 -16.34
CA ASP A 87 18.31 30.86 -17.35
C ASP A 87 17.30 32.02 -17.43
#